data_AF-A0A1G4VSD6-F1
#
_entry.id   AF-A0A1G4VSD6-F1
#
_cell.length_a   1.000
_cell.length_b   1.000
_cell.length_c   1.000
_cell.angle_alpha   90.00
_cell.angle_beta   90.00
_cell.angle_gamma   90.00
#
_symmetry.space_group_name_H-M   'P 1'
#
loop_
_entity.id
_entity.type
_entity.pdbx_description
1 polymer ?
#
loop_
_entity_poly.entity_id
_entity_poly.type
_entity_poly.pdbx_seq_one_letter_code
_entity_poly.pdbx_strand_id
1 'polypeptide(L)'
;MSLPSGTDFSAIIKGSGDVWKQWGLQVLERDGFTKPNRFGYAPDGYLLQIEARRDSTYPPSLVGSSPHFSGKLRSPNVTKPSLISQSPAGG
;
A
#
# COMPACT_ATOMS: atom_id res chain seq x y z
N MET A 1 -4.50 -4.46 14.11
CA MET A 1 -3.76 -3.18 14.08
C MET A 1 -4.74 -2.09 14.53
N SER A 2 -4.53 -1.47 15.69
CA SER A 2 -5.36 -0.36 16.16
C SER A 2 -4.62 0.94 15.94
N LEU A 3 -5.27 1.92 15.30
CA LEU A 3 -4.74 3.27 15.21
C LEU A 3 -5.02 4.03 16.52
N PRO A 4 -4.23 5.06 16.87
CA PRO A 4 -4.48 5.88 18.04
C PRO A 4 -5.90 6.46 18.07
N SER A 5 -6.46 6.65 19.26
CA SER A 5 -7.78 7.26 19.45
C SER A 5 -7.82 8.66 18.82
N GLY A 6 -8.92 8.98 18.12
CA GLY A 6 -9.09 10.27 17.44
C GLY A 6 -8.31 10.42 16.12
N THR A 7 -7.74 9.34 15.59
CA THR A 7 -7.10 9.36 14.27
C THR A 7 -8.11 9.71 13.19
N ASP A 8 -7.81 10.75 12.39
CA ASP A 8 -8.59 11.09 11.20
C ASP A 8 -8.23 10.16 10.04
N PHE A 9 -9.06 9.13 9.83
CA PHE A 9 -8.88 8.18 8.74
C PHE A 9 -9.01 8.83 7.36
N SER A 10 -9.78 9.91 7.22
CA SER A 10 -9.89 10.63 5.95
C SER A 10 -8.57 11.33 5.61
N ALA A 11 -7.91 11.91 6.61
CA ALA A 11 -6.57 12.48 6.45
C ALA A 11 -5.53 11.42 6.06
N ILE A 12 -5.59 10.22 6.64
CA ILE A 12 -4.72 9.09 6.27
C ILE A 12 -4.92 8.68 4.81
N ILE A 13 -6.18 8.52 4.38
CA ILE A 13 -6.52 8.14 3.01
C ILE A 13 -6.01 9.19 2.03
N LYS A 14 -6.24 10.47 2.32
CA LYS A 14 -5.74 11.57 1.49
C LYS A 14 -4.20 11.58 1.44
N GLY A 15 -3.55 11.51 2.60
CA GLY A 15 -2.09 11.54 2.72
C GLY A 15 -1.42 10.38 2.00
N SER A 16 -2.01 9.18 2.05
CA SER A 16 -1.53 8.01 1.29
C SER A 16 -1.55 8.29 -0.21
N GLY A 17 -2.65 8.87 -0.72
CA GLY A 17 -2.72 9.27 -2.12
C GLY A 17 -1.72 10.36 -2.51
N ASP A 18 -1.43 11.31 -1.62
CA ASP A 18 -0.44 12.36 -1.87
C ASP A 18 0.99 11.78 -1.91
N VAL A 19 1.32 10.83 -1.04
CA VAL A 19 2.59 10.07 -1.09
C VAL A 19 2.71 9.29 -2.40
N TRP A 20 1.66 8.60 -2.83
CA TRP A 20 1.70 7.83 -4.08
C TRP A 20 1.90 8.72 -5.32
N LYS A 21 1.32 9.92 -5.34
CA LYS A 21 1.62 10.93 -6.38
C LYS A 21 3.09 11.32 -6.39
N GLN A 22 3.72 11.49 -5.22
CA GLN A 22 5.16 11.78 -5.14
C GLN A 22 6.03 10.64 -5.67
N TRP A 23 5.56 9.39 -5.59
CA TRP A 23 6.20 8.25 -6.22
C TRP A 23 5.95 8.16 -7.74
N GLY A 24 5.17 9.08 -8.31
CA GLY A 24 4.84 9.12 -9.73
C GLY A 24 3.67 8.20 -10.13
N LEU A 25 2.91 7.67 -9.17
CA LEU A 25 1.69 6.92 -9.49
C LEU A 25 0.60 7.88 -9.97
N GLN A 26 -0.20 7.43 -10.94
CA GLN A 26 -1.44 8.10 -11.28
C GLN A 26 -2.45 7.81 -10.17
N VAL A 27 -2.92 8.84 -9.45
CA VAL A 27 -3.84 8.67 -8.32
C VAL A 27 -5.20 9.28 -8.62
N LEU A 28 -6.24 8.47 -8.49
CA LEU A 28 -7.63 8.87 -8.71
C LEU A 28 -8.56 8.29 -7.64
N GLU A 29 -9.73 8.90 -7.49
CA GLU A 29 -10.84 8.34 -6.73
C GLU A 29 -11.70 7.48 -7.68
N ARG A 30 -12.26 6.39 -7.16
CA ARG A 30 -13.14 5.48 -7.90
C ARG A 30 -14.54 5.46 -7.31
N ASP A 31 -15.53 5.48 -8.19
CA ASP A 31 -16.91 5.17 -7.83
C ASP A 31 -17.09 3.65 -7.64
N GLY A 32 -18.12 3.26 -6.89
CA GLY A 32 -18.37 1.87 -6.48
C GLY A 32 -17.61 1.43 -5.21
N PHE A 33 -16.73 2.29 -4.68
CA PHE A 33 -15.95 2.07 -3.46
C PHE A 33 -16.34 3.06 -2.38
N THR A 34 -16.09 2.72 -1.11
CA THR A 34 -16.47 3.60 0.00
C THR A 34 -15.54 4.83 0.01
N LYS A 35 -16.12 6.02 0.15
CA LYS A 35 -15.37 7.28 0.08
C LYS A 35 -15.00 7.79 1.50
N PRO A 36 -13.86 8.50 1.65
CA PRO A 36 -12.86 8.77 0.61
C PRO A 36 -12.09 7.51 0.20
N ASN A 37 -11.62 7.46 -1.04
CA ASN A 37 -10.73 6.39 -1.52
C ASN A 37 -9.67 6.92 -2.47
N ARG A 38 -8.56 6.21 -2.58
CA ARG A 38 -7.48 6.50 -3.54
C ARG A 38 -7.04 5.21 -4.20
N PHE A 39 -6.91 5.28 -5.52
CA PHE A 39 -6.37 4.23 -6.38
C PHE A 39 -5.14 4.80 -7.06
N GLY A 40 -3.97 4.27 -6.72
CA GLY A 40 -2.69 4.58 -7.33
C GLY A 40 -2.31 3.52 -8.35
N TYR A 41 -2.10 3.93 -9.59
CA TYR A 41 -1.66 3.09 -10.69
C TYR A 41 -0.20 3.41 -11.01
N ALA A 42 0.67 2.42 -10.83
CA ALA A 42 2.08 2.55 -11.16
C ALA A 42 2.30 2.28 -12.67
N PRO A 43 3.30 2.93 -13.30
CA PRO A 43 3.59 2.74 -14.72
C PRO A 43 3.93 1.31 -15.13
N ASP A 44 4.41 0.50 -14.19
CA ASP A 44 4.76 -0.91 -14.36
C ASP A 44 3.58 -1.88 -14.09
N GLY A 45 2.39 -1.32 -13.84
CA GLY A 45 1.14 -2.06 -13.70
C GLY A 45 0.79 -2.48 -12.27
N TYR A 46 1.60 -2.14 -11.26
CA TYR A 46 1.19 -2.30 -9.87
C TYR A 46 0.04 -1.35 -9.52
N LEU A 47 -0.83 -1.80 -8.62
CA LEU A 47 -1.96 -1.03 -8.13
C LEU A 47 -1.95 -0.98 -6.61
N LEU A 48 -2.12 0.22 -6.06
CA LEU A 48 -2.39 0.45 -4.65
C LEU A 48 -3.78 1.03 -4.48
N GLN A 49 -4.55 0.49 -3.55
CA GLN A 49 -5.89 0.96 -3.22
C GLN A 49 -6.00 1.17 -1.72
N ILE A 50 -6.51 2.33 -1.31
CA ILE A 50 -6.91 2.61 0.06
C ILE A 50 -8.31 3.20 0.06
N GLU A 51 -9.19 2.70 0.93
CA GLU A 51 -10.56 3.19 1.03
C GLU A 51 -11.04 3.21 2.48
N ALA A 52 -11.98 4.12 2.76
CA ALA A 52 -12.70 4.13 4.02
C ALA A 52 -13.55 2.86 4.19
N ARG A 53 -13.88 2.52 5.44
CA ARG A 53 -14.88 1.50 5.75
C ARG A 53 -16.26 2.14 5.90
N ARG A 54 -17.32 1.35 5.70
CA ARG A 54 -18.71 1.83 5.89
C ARG A 54 -18.95 2.34 7.30
N ASP A 55 -18.36 1.68 8.28
CA ASP A 55 -18.30 2.15 9.65
C ASP A 55 -16.98 2.91 9.84
N SER A 56 -17.11 4.20 10.11
CA SER A 56 -16.01 5.17 10.22
C SER A 56 -15.16 4.98 11.48
N THR A 57 -15.56 4.12 12.41
CA THR A 57 -14.76 3.75 13.58
C THR A 57 -13.68 2.71 13.24
N TYR A 58 -13.80 2.03 12.10
CA TYR A 58 -12.79 1.08 11.63
C TYR A 58 -11.73 1.77 10.77
N PRO A 59 -10.47 1.32 10.88
CA PRO A 59 -9.40 1.80 10.02
C PRO A 59 -9.67 1.48 8.54
N PRO A 60 -9.12 2.28 7.61
CA PRO A 60 -9.28 2.05 6.18
C PRO A 60 -8.70 0.68 5.77
N SER A 61 -9.24 0.12 4.69
CA SER A 61 -8.59 -1.01 4.01
C SER A 61 -7.48 -0.51 3.09
N LEU A 62 -6.37 -1.26 3.05
CA LEU A 62 -5.29 -1.10 2.08
C LEU A 62 -5.13 -2.41 1.29
N VAL A 63 -5.07 -2.30 -0.03
CA VAL A 63 -4.84 -3.42 -0.95
C VAL A 63 -3.69 -3.06 -1.88
N GLY A 64 -2.78 -4.01 -2.08
CA GLY A 64 -1.75 -3.95 -3.11
C GLY A 64 -1.95 -5.10 -4.10
N SER A 65 -1.89 -4.80 -5.38
CA SER A 65 -2.00 -5.79 -6.46
C SER A 65 -0.84 -5.63 -7.43
N SER A 66 -0.32 -6.77 -7.90
CA SER A 66 0.68 -6.82 -8.96
C SER A 66 0.03 -7.26 -10.27
N PRO A 67 0.61 -6.89 -11.42
CA PRO A 67 0.33 -7.56 -12.67
C PRO A 67 0.54 -9.08 -12.56
N HIS A 68 -0.19 -9.83 -13.37
CA HIS A 68 0.18 -11.21 -13.66
C HIS A 68 1.41 -11.22 -14.59
N PHE A 69 2.60 -11.03 -14.00
CA PHE A 69 3.84 -11.13 -14.74
C PHE A 69 4.05 -12.56 -15.24
N SER A 70 4.45 -12.69 -16.50
CA SER A 70 4.82 -13.99 -17.04
C SER A 70 6.00 -14.57 -16.25
N GLY A 71 5.92 -15.85 -15.88
CA GLY A 71 7.05 -16.56 -15.27
C GLY A 71 8.31 -16.57 -16.14
N LYS A 72 8.19 -16.30 -17.45
CA LYS A 72 9.32 -16.15 -18.37
C LYS A 72 10.16 -14.88 -18.11
N LEU A 73 9.56 -13.85 -17.48
CA LEU A 73 10.25 -12.61 -17.10
C LEU A 73 10.97 -12.72 -15.75
N ARG A 74 10.84 -13.87 -15.06
CA ARG A 74 11.50 -14.11 -13.79
C ARG A 74 13.01 -14.16 -14.01
N SER A 75 13.72 -13.16 -13.49
CA SER A 75 15.18 -13.21 -13.45
C SER A 75 15.64 -14.22 -12.39
N PRO A 76 16.49 -15.20 -12.74
CA PRO A 76 17.13 -16.07 -11.76
C PRO A 76 18.25 -15.33 -10.99
N ASN A 77 18.70 -14.18 -11.49
CA ASN A 77 19.87 -13.45 -11.01
C ASN A 77 19.54 -12.33 -10.02
N VAL A 78 18.45 -12.46 -9.26
CA VAL A 78 18.09 -11.49 -8.22
C VAL A 78 18.97 -11.74 -7.00
N THR A 79 19.72 -10.73 -6.57
CA THR A 79 20.49 -10.77 -5.32
C THR A 79 19.53 -11.00 -4.16
N LYS A 80 19.67 -12.15 -3.50
CA LYS A 80 18.91 -12.44 -2.29
C LYS A 80 19.49 -11.60 -1.15
N PRO A 81 18.65 -11.02 -0.26
CA PRO A 81 19.16 -10.40 0.96
C PRO A 81 20.03 -11.39 1.72
N SER A 82 21.19 -10.94 2.19
CA SER A 82 22.03 -11.74 3.07
C SER A 82 21.27 -12.05 4.37
N LEU A 83 21.47 -13.26 4.90
CA LEU A 83 20.87 -13.67 6.17
C LEU A 83 21.29 -12.67 7.26
N ILE A 84 20.31 -12.07 7.95
CA ILE A 84 20.57 -11.23 9.11
C ILE A 84 20.99 -12.15 10.25
N SER A 85 22.27 -12.12 10.61
CA SER A 85 22.77 -12.82 11.79
C SER A 85 22.53 -11.92 13.01
N GLN A 86 21.63 -12.31 13.91
CA GLN A 86 21.50 -11.65 15.20
C GLN A 86 22.63 -12.11 16.10
N SER A 87 23.37 -11.16 16.69
CA SER A 87 24.25 -11.48 17.81
C SER A 87 23.41 -11.98 18.98
N PRO A 88 23.88 -12.94 19.80
CA PRO A 88 23.19 -13.33 21.01
C PRO A 88 22.95 -12.09 21.87
N ALA A 89 21.78 -11.97 22.49
CA ALA A 89 21.59 -10.97 23.52
C ALA A 89 22.65 -11.22 24.60
N GLY A 90 23.55 -10.25 24.78
CA GLY A 90 24.58 -10.34 25.81
C GLY A 90 23.92 -10.60 27.16
N GLY A 91 24.36 -11.67 27.82
CA GLY A 91 24.03 -11.96 29.22
C GLY A 91 24.90 -11.15 30.18
#